data_AF-A0A941VGF4-F1
#
_entry.id   AF-A0A941VGF4-F1
#
_cell.length_a   1.000
_cell.length_b   1.000
_cell.length_c   1.000
_cell.angle_alpha   90.00
_cell.angle_beta   90.00
_cell.angle_gamma   90.00
#
_symmetry.space_group_name_H-M   'P 1'
#
loop_
_entity.id
_entity.type
_entity.pdbx_description
1 polymer ?
#
loop_
_entity_poly.entity_id
_entity_poly.type
_entity_poly.pdbx_seq_one_letter_code
_entity_poly.pdbx_strand_id
1 'polypeptide(L)' 'MKTIPMATIAKWKNGCIAEEHLFWDIAEYMKQLGLGK' A
#
# COMPACT_ATOMS: atom_id res chain seq x y z
N MET A 1 -15.98 7.97 5.79
CA MET A 1 -14.53 7.77 5.58
C MET A 1 -14.36 6.89 4.37
N LYS A 2 -13.64 7.36 3.34
CA LYS A 2 -13.45 6.63 2.08
C LYS A 2 -12.36 5.57 2.27
N THR A 3 -12.53 4.36 1.76
CA THR A 3 -11.48 3.32 1.81
C THR A 3 -10.48 3.53 0.67
N ILE A 4 -9.20 3.18 0.90
CA ILE A 4 -8.14 3.24 -0.12
C ILE A 4 -7.86 1.81 -0.57
N PRO A 5 -8.03 1.48 -1.86
CA PRO A 5 -7.65 0.17 -2.37
C PRO A 5 -6.13 0.02 -2.30
N MET A 6 -5.68 -1.16 -1.88
CA MET A 6 -4.27 -1.51 -1.73
C MET A 6 -4.01 -2.81 -2.48
N ALA A 7 -2.83 -2.90 -3.10
CA ALA A 7 -2.36 -4.11 -3.75
C ALA A 7 -0.97 -4.46 -3.22
N THR A 8 -0.82 -5.70 -2.76
CA THR A 8 0.46 -6.23 -2.31
C THR A 8 0.95 -7.27 -3.31
N ILE A 9 2.17 -7.09 -3.80
CA ILE A 9 2.87 -8.06 -4.64
C ILE A 9 4.04 -8.60 -3.83
N ALA A 10 4.04 -9.90 -3.57
CA ALA A 10 5.09 -10.57 -2.83
C ALA A 10 5.91 -11.49 -3.73
N LYS A 11 7.23 -11.38 -3.65
CA LYS A 11 8.17 -12.34 -4.26
C LYS A 11 8.49 -13.42 -3.24
N TRP A 12 8.13 -14.66 -3.57
CA TRP A 12 8.37 -15.81 -2.70
C TRP A 12 9.68 -16.51 -3.06
N LYS A 13 10.41 -16.96 -2.05
CA LYS A 13 11.61 -17.79 -2.19
C LYS A 13 11.65 -18.81 -1.04
N ASN A 14 11.82 -20.09 -1.39
CA ASN A 14 11.91 -21.20 -0.42
C ASN A 14 10.72 -21.26 0.56
N GLY A 15 9.50 -21.01 0.08
CA GLY A 15 8.28 -21.06 0.91
C GLY A 15 8.06 -19.86 1.82
N CYS A 16 8.93 -18.84 1.77
CA CYS A 16 8.78 -17.59 2.51
C CYS A 16 8.73 -16.38 1.56
N ILE A 17 8.11 -15.29 1.98
CA ILE A 17 8.20 -14.00 1.27
C ILE A 17 9.61 -13.47 1.44
N ALA A 18 10.29 -13.21 0.34
CA ALA A 18 11.63 -12.62 0.32
C ALA A 18 11.60 -11.10 0.07
N GLU A 19 10.53 -10.61 -0.59
CA GLU A 19 10.36 -9.19 -0.92
C GLU A 19 8.86 -8.87 -1.06
N GLU A 20 8.45 -7.69 -0.62
CA GLU A 20 7.07 -7.21 -0.72
C GLU A 20 7.04 -5.81 -1.32
N HIS A 21 6.15 -5.60 -2.28
CA HIS A 21 5.84 -4.31 -2.89
C HIS A 21 4.38 -3.99 -2.60
N LEU A 22 4.15 -2.91 -1.87
CA LEU A 22 2.82 -2.45 -1.51
C LEU A 22 2.49 -1.18 -2.30
N PHE A 23 1.34 -1.19 -2.98
CA PHE A 23 0.88 -0.10 -3.84
C PHE A 23 -0.44 0.43 -3.32
N TRP A 24 -0.52 1.75 -3.20
CA TRP A 24 -1.73 2.48 -2.82
C TRP A 24 -1.68 3.92 -3.33
N ASP A 25 -2.82 4.60 -3.34
CA ASP A 25 -2.88 6.03 -3.63
C ASP A 25 -2.38 6.83 -2.41
N ILE A 26 -1.10 7.21 -2.46
CA ILE A 26 -0.48 8.02 -1.40
C ILE A 26 -1.11 9.41 -1.28
N ALA A 27 -1.63 9.99 -2.36
CA ALA A 27 -2.23 11.31 -2.32
C ALA A 27 -3.56 11.29 -1.56
N GLU A 28 -4.43 10.32 -1.85
CA GLU A 28 -5.67 10.13 -1.09
C GLU A 28 -5.38 9.79 0.38
N TYR A 29 -4.36 8.98 0.66
CA TYR A 29 -3.94 8.67 2.03
C TYR A 29 -3.53 9.93 2.81
N MET A 30 -2.69 10.78 2.21
CA MET A 30 -2.25 12.02 2.86
C MET A 30 -3.40 13.01 3.11
N LYS A 31 -4.41 13.06 2.23
CA LYS A 31 -5.64 13.83 2.48
C LYS A 31 -6.41 13.32 3.69
N GLN A 32 -6.53 12.00 3.88
CA GLN A 32 -7.20 11.43 5.05
C GLN A 32 -6.49 11.74 6.36
N LEU A 33 -5.16 11.89 6.33
CA LEU A 33 -4.36 12.34 7.47
C LEU A 33 -4.42 13.85 7.72
N GLY A 34 -5.09 14.63 6.86
CA GLY A 34 -5.12 16.09 6.95
C GLY A 34 -3.81 16.77 6.53
N LEU A 35 -2.91 16.02 5.87
CA LEU A 35 -1.60 16.51 5.40
C LEU A 35 -1.60 16.86 3.91
N GLY A 36 -2.56 16.31 3.16
CA GLY A 36 -2.80 16.61 1.74
C GLY A 36 -3.79 17.76 1.54
N LYS A 37 -3.60 18.51 0.46
CA LYS A 37 -4.54 19.56 0.00
C LYS A 37 -5.77 18.99 -0.68
#